data_AF-V8CUX4-F1
#
_entry.id   AF-V8CUX4-F1
#
_cell.length_a   1.000
_cell.length_b   1.000
_cell.length_c   1.000
_cell.angle_alpha   90.00
_cell.angle_beta   90.00
_cell.angle_gamma   90.00
#
_symmetry.space_group_name_H-M   'P 1'
#
loop_
_entity.id
_entity.type
_entity.pdbx_description
1 polymer ?
#
loop_
_entity_poly.entity_id
_entity_poly.type
_entity_poly.pdbx_seq_one_letter_code
_entity_poly.pdbx_strand_id
1 'polypeptide(L)'
;MLHQFTRDNRTTLAFAYQEAADLGHTTLGNDHLILGMLCNARLSAFGILGEQGLTLPQAREVVRAHHEANAADSDPDKDRIDEDRDALAAIGIDLDRVREAVKGAFGDDITDNWGKRRGGRGRPGGPERAERSERGPHGRRHGG
;
A
#
# COMPACT_ATOMS: atom_id res chain seq x y z
N MET A 1 -3.27 21.74 3.75
CA MET A 1 -3.14 21.35 5.17
C MET A 1 -1.74 20.79 5.47
N LEU A 2 -0.75 21.65 5.75
CA LEU A 2 0.55 21.28 6.37
C LEU A 2 1.10 22.41 7.27
N HIS A 3 0.31 23.45 7.53
CA HIS A 3 0.79 24.72 8.10
C HIS A 3 1.29 24.59 9.55
N GLN A 4 0.93 23.51 10.24
CA GLN A 4 1.31 23.26 11.64
C GLN A 4 2.64 22.48 11.76
N PHE A 5 3.13 21.88 10.67
CA PHE A 5 4.39 21.14 10.70
C PHE A 5 5.59 22.06 10.58
N THR A 6 6.60 21.80 11.42
CA THR A 6 7.94 22.39 11.30
C THR A 6 8.56 22.03 9.94
N ARG A 7 9.57 22.81 9.52
CA ARG A 7 10.29 22.55 8.27
C ARG A 7 10.90 21.14 8.26
N ASP A 8 11.52 20.73 9.36
CA ASP A 8 12.16 19.42 9.45
C ASP A 8 11.14 18.27 9.40
N ASN A 9 9.95 18.43 9.98
CA ASN A 9 8.88 17.42 9.88
C ASN A 9 8.37 17.26 8.45
N ARG A 10 8.24 18.36 7.69
CA ARG A 10 7.88 18.30 6.26
C ARG A 10 8.97 17.63 5.43
N THR A 11 10.23 17.90 5.75
CA THR A 11 11.38 17.23 5.11
C THR A 11 11.39 15.74 5.41
N THR A 12 11.10 15.32 6.65
CA THR A 12 10.99 13.91 7.02
C THR A 12 9.87 13.19 6.28
N LEU A 13 8.71 13.83 6.10
CA LEU A 13 7.65 13.29 5.26
C LEU A 13 8.11 13.10 3.81
N ALA A 14 8.82 14.08 3.24
CA ALA A 14 9.36 13.96 1.89
C ALA A 14 10.34 12.78 1.77
N PHE A 15 11.23 12.59 2.76
CA PHE A 15 12.10 11.42 2.80
C PHE A 15 11.33 10.12 2.94
N ALA A 16 10.32 10.05 3.80
CA ALA A 16 9.50 8.85 3.96
C ALA A 16 8.81 8.46 2.64
N TYR A 17 8.29 9.43 1.89
CA TYR A 17 7.74 9.18 0.55
C TYR A 17 8.79 8.71 -0.45
N GLN A 18 10.00 9.27 -0.42
CA GLN A 18 11.09 8.83 -1.27
C GLN A 18 11.49 7.39 -0.95
N GLU A 19 11.63 7.03 0.32
CA GLU A 19 11.97 5.67 0.75
C GLU A 19 10.90 4.66 0.33
N ALA A 20 9.61 5.00 0.45
CA ALA A 20 8.53 4.16 -0.04
C ALA A 20 8.63 3.93 -1.55
N ALA A 21 8.90 5.00 -2.32
CA ALA A 21 9.07 4.90 -3.76
C ALA A 21 10.30 4.06 -4.16
N ASP A 22 11.43 4.24 -3.47
CA ASP A 22 12.68 3.51 -3.72
C ASP A 22 12.54 2.02 -3.41
N LEU A 23 11.72 1.67 -2.41
CA LEU A 23 11.37 0.28 -2.08
C LEU A 23 10.24 -0.29 -2.96
N GLY A 24 9.64 0.52 -3.85
CA GLY A 24 8.54 0.10 -4.72
C GLY A 24 7.19 -0.02 -4.00
N HIS A 25 7.06 0.54 -2.80
CA HIS A 25 5.84 0.52 -2.00
C HIS A 25 4.90 1.67 -2.41
N THR A 26 3.66 1.34 -2.77
CA THR A 26 2.66 2.30 -3.26
C THR A 26 1.94 3.07 -2.16
N THR A 27 2.06 2.60 -0.91
CA THR A 27 1.42 3.18 0.28
C THR A 27 2.48 3.57 1.29
N LEU A 28 2.29 4.74 1.90
CA LEU A 28 3.14 5.22 2.99
C LEU A 28 2.69 4.57 4.31
N GLY A 29 3.58 3.80 4.93
CA GLY A 29 3.40 3.22 6.25
C GLY A 29 4.19 3.95 7.36
N ASN A 30 4.02 3.49 8.60
CA ASN A 30 4.76 3.96 9.76
C ASN A 30 6.26 3.60 9.69
N ASP A 31 6.56 2.44 9.13
CA ASP A 31 7.89 1.97 8.76
C ASP A 31 8.65 2.94 7.84
N HIS A 32 7.98 3.48 6.83
CA HIS A 32 8.55 4.50 5.94
C HIS A 32 8.80 5.82 6.65
N LEU A 33 7.93 6.19 7.60
CA LEU A 33 8.17 7.37 8.44
C LEU A 33 9.44 7.21 9.27
N ILE A 34 9.71 6.01 9.81
CA ILE A 34 10.95 5.72 10.54
C ILE A 34 12.16 5.85 9.61
N LEU A 35 12.09 5.33 8.37
CA LEU A 35 13.15 5.54 7.37
C LEU A 35 13.36 7.03 7.09
N GLY A 36 12.29 7.81 6.92
CA GLY A 36 12.36 9.26 6.74
C GLY A 36 12.98 10.00 7.93
N MET A 37 12.80 9.51 9.16
CA MET A 37 13.47 10.05 10.35
C MET A 37 14.96 9.74 10.35
N LEU A 38 15.34 8.51 9.95
CA LEU A 38 16.74 8.08 9.81
C LEU A 38 17.47 8.81 8.68
N CYS A 39 16.75 9.30 7.66
CA CYS A 39 17.31 10.17 6.61
C CYS A 39 17.49 11.63 7.07
N ASN A 40 16.84 12.05 8.15
CA ASN A 40 16.89 13.43 8.65
C ASN A 40 17.67 13.55 9.97
N ALA A 41 18.99 13.70 9.85
CA ALA A 41 19.91 13.86 10.99
C ALA A 41 19.66 15.10 11.87
N ARG A 42 18.76 16.01 11.47
CA ARG A 42 18.38 17.20 12.27
C ARG A 42 17.34 16.88 13.35
N LEU A 43 16.65 15.75 13.24
CA LEU A 43 15.68 15.33 14.24
C LEU A 43 16.37 14.70 15.45
N SER A 44 15.84 14.98 16.64
CA SER A 44 16.24 14.25 17.86
C SER A 44 16.04 12.73 17.73
N ALA A 45 15.02 12.31 16.97
CA ALA A 45 14.74 10.91 16.68
C ALA A 45 15.91 10.19 15.98
N PHE A 46 16.69 10.87 15.14
CA PHE A 46 17.85 10.26 14.48
C PHE A 46 18.88 9.77 15.51
N GLY A 47 19.19 10.61 16.50
CA GLY A 47 20.12 10.26 17.59
C GLY A 47 19.58 9.10 18.44
N ILE A 48 18.32 9.20 18.87
CA ILE A 48 17.67 8.19 19.72
C ILE A 48 17.63 6.83 19.01
N LEU A 49 17.24 6.79 17.73
CA LEU A 49 17.20 5.55 16.96
C LEU A 49 18.61 4.98 16.74
N GLY A 50 19.59 5.85 16.47
CA GLY A 50 20.99 5.45 16.35
C GLY A 50 21.58 4.89 17.65
N GLU A 51 21.22 5.44 18.81
CA GLU A 51 21.61 4.94 20.14
C GLU A 51 21.03 3.55 20.42
N GLN A 52 19.87 3.22 19.84
CA GLN A 52 19.30 1.87 19.86
C GLN A 52 19.94 0.92 18.83
N GLY A 53 20.99 1.37 18.13
CA GLY A 53 21.70 0.58 17.12
C GLY A 53 20.97 0.47 15.78
N LEU A 54 19.92 1.27 15.56
CA LEU A 54 19.20 1.26 14.30
C LEU A 54 19.90 2.15 13.26
N THR A 55 20.34 1.54 12.16
CA THR A 55 20.91 2.26 11.02
C THR A 55 19.95 2.26 9.83
N LEU A 56 20.03 3.28 8.97
CA LEU A 56 19.20 3.35 7.75
C LEU A 56 19.31 2.10 6.87
N PRO A 57 20.51 1.54 6.56
CA PRO A 57 20.61 0.33 5.75
C PRO A 57 19.93 -0.88 6.38
N GLN A 58 20.09 -1.07 7.70
CA GLN A 58 19.44 -2.17 8.42
C GLN A 58 17.92 -1.99 8.45
N ALA A 59 17.45 -0.76 8.69
CA ALA A 59 16.02 -0.46 8.70
C ALA A 59 15.39 -0.73 7.33
N ARG A 60 16.03 -0.33 6.22
CA ARG A 60 15.55 -0.64 4.86
C ARG A 60 15.39 -2.14 4.61
N GLU A 61 16.34 -2.94 5.09
CA GLU A 61 16.28 -4.39 4.98
C GLU A 61 15.06 -4.97 5.70
N VAL A 62 14.84 -4.53 6.94
CA VAL A 62 13.70 -4.96 7.76
C VAL A 62 12.38 -4.55 7.12
N VAL A 63 12.27 -3.31 6.62
CA VAL A 63 11.06 -2.82 5.95
C VAL A 63 10.76 -3.61 4.68
N ARG A 64 11.79 -3.88 3.86
CA ARG A 64 11.63 -4.72 2.66
C ARG A 64 11.14 -6.12 3.02
N ALA A 65 11.79 -6.78 3.97
CA ALA A 65 11.40 -8.12 4.42
C ALA A 65 9.98 -8.14 5.02
N HIS A 66 9.60 -7.10 5.77
CA HIS A 66 8.26 -6.97 6.32
C HIS A 66 7.21 -6.88 5.21
N HIS A 67 7.43 -6.05 4.19
CA HIS A 67 6.52 -5.93 3.07
C HIS A 67 6.48 -7.18 2.18
N GLU A 68 7.60 -7.87 1.98
CA GLU A 68 7.64 -9.15 1.26
C GLU A 68 6.84 -10.24 2.00
N ALA A 69 7.00 -10.34 3.32
CA ALA A 69 6.25 -11.29 4.14
C ALA A 69 4.74 -10.99 4.19
N ASN A 70 4.36 -9.71 4.10
CA ASN A 70 2.97 -9.25 4.14
C ASN A 70 2.40 -8.91 2.75
N ALA A 71 3.12 -9.21 1.65
CA ALA A 71 2.68 -8.94 0.29
C ALA A 71 1.39 -9.71 -0.06
N ALA A 72 1.17 -10.87 0.56
CA ALA A 72 -0.04 -11.67 0.40
C ALA A 72 -1.24 -11.16 1.23
N ASP A 73 -1.00 -10.37 2.28
CA ASP A 73 -2.04 -9.70 3.10
C ASP A 73 -2.30 -8.26 2.62
N SER A 74 -1.51 -7.82 1.64
CA SER A 74 -1.63 -6.55 0.93
C SER A 74 -2.32 -6.77 -0.41
N ASP A 75 -3.32 -7.65 -0.48
CA ASP A 75 -4.24 -7.65 -1.61
C ASP A 75 -4.92 -6.27 -1.63
N PRO A 76 -4.64 -5.42 -2.63
CA PRO A 76 -5.22 -4.09 -2.71
C PRO A 76 -6.73 -4.14 -3.00
N ASP A 77 -7.27 -5.32 -3.29
CA ASP A 77 -8.68 -5.61 -3.56
C ASP A 77 -9.33 -6.47 -2.45
N LYS A 78 -8.59 -6.85 -1.39
CA LYS A 78 -9.26 -7.37 -0.18
C LYS A 78 -10.04 -6.23 0.43
N ASP A 79 -11.35 -6.32 0.38
CA ASP A 79 -12.27 -5.48 1.13
C ASP A 79 -12.02 -5.65 2.64
N ARG A 80 -10.97 -4.99 3.14
CA ARG A 80 -10.57 -5.01 4.56
C ARG A 80 -11.68 -4.49 5.48
N ILE A 81 -12.67 -3.77 4.95
CA ILE A 81 -13.82 -3.31 5.72
C ILE A 81 -14.61 -4.49 6.30
N ASP A 82 -14.73 -5.61 5.60
CA ASP A 82 -15.51 -6.76 6.11
C ASP A 82 -14.73 -7.53 7.17
N GLU A 83 -13.42 -7.71 6.99
CA GLU A 83 -12.53 -8.27 8.02
C GLU A 83 -12.43 -7.33 9.24
N ASP A 84 -12.32 -6.02 9.03
CA ASP A 84 -12.28 -5.00 10.08
C ASP A 84 -13.61 -4.94 10.84
N ARG A 85 -14.74 -5.06 10.14
CA ARG A 85 -16.09 -5.15 10.74
C ARG A 85 -16.16 -6.32 11.71
N ASP A 86 -15.70 -7.49 11.31
CA ASP A 86 -15.72 -8.69 12.16
C ASP A 86 -14.74 -8.57 13.34
N ALA A 87 -13.53 -8.05 13.11
CA ALA A 87 -12.55 -7.81 14.16
C ALA A 87 -13.03 -6.79 15.20
N LEU A 88 -13.70 -5.72 14.76
CA LEU A 88 -14.28 -4.70 15.64
C LEU A 88 -15.52 -5.22 16.37
N ALA A 89 -16.36 -6.02 15.69
CA ALA A 89 -17.51 -6.67 16.32
C ALA A 89 -17.09 -7.62 17.45
N ALA A 90 -15.96 -8.32 17.31
CA ALA A 90 -15.41 -9.19 18.34
C ALA A 90 -15.08 -8.46 19.66
N ILE A 91 -14.77 -7.16 19.59
CA ILE A 91 -14.56 -6.29 20.77
C ILE A 91 -15.78 -5.41 21.10
N GLY A 92 -16.92 -5.65 20.45
CA GLY A 92 -18.19 -4.97 20.69
C GLY A 92 -18.35 -3.62 19.98
N ILE A 93 -17.55 -3.33 18.95
CA ILE A 93 -17.61 -2.10 18.17
C ILE A 93 -18.35 -2.36 16.85
N ASP A 94 -19.47 -1.67 16.65
CA ASP A 94 -20.24 -1.69 15.39
C ASP A 94 -19.71 -0.59 14.45
N LEU A 95 -19.02 -1.03 13.39
CA LEU A 95 -18.40 -0.14 12.40
C LEU A 95 -19.43 0.70 11.61
N ASP A 96 -20.62 0.17 11.32
CA ASP A 96 -21.67 0.93 10.65
C ASP A 96 -22.19 2.05 11.55
N ARG A 97 -22.38 1.74 12.83
CA ARG A 97 -22.82 2.73 13.82
C ARG A 97 -21.80 3.85 14.00
N VAL A 98 -20.51 3.52 14.01
CA VAL A 98 -19.43 4.52 14.05
C VAL A 98 -19.47 5.42 12.81
N ARG A 99 -19.63 4.83 11.62
CA ARG A 99 -19.70 5.58 10.36
C ARG A 99 -20.87 6.55 10.34
N GLU A 100 -22.06 6.12 10.76
CA GLU A 100 -23.23 6.98 10.85
C GLU A 100 -23.07 8.10 11.89
N ALA A 101 -22.45 7.81 13.04
CA ALA A 101 -22.15 8.82 14.04
C ALA A 101 -21.17 9.89 13.52
N VAL A 102 -20.14 9.48 12.78
CA VAL A 102 -19.16 10.38 12.15
C VAL A 102 -19.81 11.23 11.06
N LYS A 103 -20.66 10.64 10.20
CA LYS A 103 -21.46 11.39 9.22
C LYS A 103 -22.31 12.46 9.88
N GLY A 104 -23.01 12.09 10.95
CA GLY A 104 -23.85 13.02 11.71
C GLY A 104 -23.06 14.16 12.36
N ALA A 105 -21.82 13.89 12.79
CA ALA A 105 -21.00 14.88 13.49
C ALA A 105 -20.16 15.76 12.55
N PHE A 106 -19.72 15.26 11.39
CA PHE A 106 -18.74 15.91 10.54
C PHE A 106 -19.12 16.01 9.06
N GLY A 107 -20.27 15.48 8.65
CA GLY A 107 -20.77 15.50 7.27
C GLY A 107 -20.30 14.33 6.41
N ASP A 108 -20.93 14.16 5.24
CA ASP A 108 -20.75 12.99 4.36
C ASP A 108 -19.36 12.90 3.70
N ASP A 109 -18.72 14.05 3.42
CA ASP A 109 -17.44 14.17 2.69
C ASP A 109 -16.29 13.34 3.29
N ILE A 110 -16.32 13.13 4.62
CA ILE A 110 -15.27 12.39 5.34
C ILE A 110 -15.51 10.86 5.28
N THR A 111 -16.74 10.42 5.02
CA THR A 111 -17.11 9.00 5.08
C THR A 111 -17.38 8.36 3.72
N ASP A 112 -17.61 9.15 2.68
CA ASP A 112 -17.93 8.66 1.33
C ASP A 112 -16.78 7.90 0.66
N ASN A 113 -15.53 8.21 1.06
CA ASN A 113 -14.33 7.59 0.52
C ASN A 113 -13.61 6.68 1.53
N TRP A 114 -14.26 6.32 2.65
CA TRP A 114 -13.68 5.38 3.60
C TRP A 114 -13.67 3.97 2.98
N GLY A 115 -12.47 3.45 2.72
CA GLY A 115 -12.22 2.12 2.13
C GLY A 115 -12.32 2.04 0.61
N LYS A 116 -12.88 3.03 -0.09
CA LYS A 116 -12.83 3.09 -1.55
C LYS A 116 -11.67 3.98 -1.98
N ARG A 117 -10.66 3.43 -2.66
CA ARG A 117 -9.75 4.28 -3.44
C ARG A 117 -10.32 4.46 -4.84
N ARG A 118 -10.36 5.73 -5.27
CA ARG A 118 -10.66 6.15 -6.64
C ARG A 118 -9.85 5.32 -7.64
N GLY A 119 -10.58 4.49 -8.40
CA GLY A 119 -10.22 3.79 -9.62
C GLY A 119 -8.73 3.69 -9.96
N GLY A 120 -8.20 2.48 -9.85
CA GLY A 120 -7.07 2.05 -10.65
C GLY A 120 -7.37 2.38 -12.11
N ARG A 121 -6.48 3.17 -12.73
CA ARG A 121 -6.52 3.42 -14.17
C ARG A 121 -6.49 2.07 -14.89
N GLY A 122 -7.59 1.76 -15.58
CA GLY A 122 -7.71 0.57 -16.41
C GLY A 122 -6.49 0.43 -17.31
N ARG A 123 -5.83 -0.72 -17.19
CA ARG A 123 -4.78 -1.15 -18.11
C ARG A 123 -5.49 -1.55 -19.41
N PRO A 124 -5.29 -0.85 -20.54
CA PRO A 124 -5.92 -1.26 -21.79
C PRO A 124 -5.32 -2.58 -22.27
N GLY A 125 -6.17 -3.38 -22.91
CA GLY A 125 -5.98 -4.79 -23.26
C GLY A 125 -4.59 -5.23 -23.71
N GLY A 126 -4.14 -6.35 -23.14
CA GLY A 126 -3.09 -7.17 -23.73
C GLY A 126 -3.61 -7.85 -25.01
N PRO A 127 -2.75 -8.11 -26.01
CA PRO A 127 -3.19 -8.62 -27.30
C PRO A 127 -3.74 -10.04 -27.15
N GLU A 128 -4.91 -10.27 -27.76
CA GLU A 128 -5.49 -11.60 -27.98
C GLU A 128 -4.42 -12.55 -28.52
N ARG A 129 -4.13 -13.60 -27.76
CA ARG A 129 -3.44 -14.77 -28.28
C ARG A 129 -4.34 -15.38 -29.34
N ALA A 130 -4.07 -15.04 -30.60
CA ALA A 130 -4.63 -15.74 -31.74
C ALA A 130 -4.28 -17.23 -31.60
N GLU A 131 -5.33 -18.04 -31.45
CA GLU A 131 -5.29 -19.48 -31.48
C GLU A 131 -4.62 -19.93 -32.77
N ARG A 132 -3.36 -20.39 -32.65
CA ARG A 132 -2.66 -21.09 -33.71
C ARG A 132 -3.37 -22.43 -33.86
N SER A 133 -4.33 -22.48 -34.79
CA SER A 133 -4.89 -23.72 -35.31
C SER A 133 -3.74 -24.62 -35.78
N GLU A 134 -3.58 -25.73 -35.06
CA GLU A 134 -2.78 -26.88 -35.43
C GLU A 134 -3.34 -27.46 -36.75
N ARG A 135 -2.72 -27.11 -37.87
CA ARG A 135 -2.86 -27.91 -39.10
C ARG A 135 -1.80 -28.99 -39.06
N GLY A 136 -2.21 -30.17 -38.59
CA GLY A 136 -1.42 -31.40 -38.62
C GLY A 136 -1.11 -31.86 -40.05
N PRO A 137 -0.08 -32.71 -40.24
CA PRO A 137 0.38 -33.15 -41.55
C PRO A 137 -0.33 -34.45 -41.96
N HIS A 138 -0.84 -34.50 -43.18
CA HIS A 138 -1.10 -35.75 -43.91
C HIS A 138 -0.97 -35.40 -45.40
N GLY A 139 -0.08 -36.01 -46.19
CA GLY A 139 0.20 -37.43 -46.25
C GLY A 139 -0.43 -37.97 -47.53
N ARG A 140 0.40 -38.03 -48.58
CA ARG A 140 0.16 -38.42 -49.98
C ARG A 140 -0.81 -39.62 -50.18
N ARG A 141 -1.47 -39.68 -51.36
CA ARG A 141 -1.15 -40.55 -52.52
C ARG A 141 -2.38 -41.23 -53.20
N HIS A 142 -2.48 -41.01 -54.53
CA HIS A 142 -2.93 -41.89 -55.63
C HIS A 142 -4.39 -42.41 -55.75
N GLY A 143 -4.96 -42.18 -56.95
CA GLY A 143 -5.14 -43.25 -57.95
C GLY A 143 -6.58 -43.69 -58.23
N GLY A 144 -7.02 -43.53 -59.49
CA GLY A 144 -8.26 -44.05 -60.05
C GLY A 144 -8.71 -43.25 -61.25
#